data_AF-A0A4Q3V8J1-F1
#
_entry.id   AF-A0A4Q3V8J1-F1
#
_cell.length_a   1.000
_cell.length_b   1.000
_cell.length_c   1.000
_cell.angle_alpha   90.00
_cell.angle_beta   90.00
_cell.angle_gamma   90.00
#
_symmetry.space_group_name_H-M   'P 1'
#
loop_
_entity.id
_entity.type
_entity.pdbx_description
1 polymer ?
#
loop_
_entity_poly.entity_id
_entity_poly.type
_entity_poly.pdbx_seq_one_letter_code
_entity_poly.pdbx_strand_id
1 'polypeptide(L)'
;MAPEDGPNLGEALRRLRLARRLSLDDAAGRGGASRSALSAWETGTRRPRGPALVKLLDAYEADSRTKARLLHLAEPQQGRIALADSYLGAPVAPGGVLRTIRERRGMSQGELARRVGVSQATVSRWESGDDAPSAENIHALGFALGVTAEETLALASVRGEAVTDLGDDLEAFTAQIWKSEIPYSVREFTLLSWEAEAYRRAQQDPGWEVALVSVLSLRANRLVLEERHTEIAPIVERVLRLAETTEARIQAVPAVGALAEADRRLGRGLARGIELTGTLADRLPPSAHKAWMLRQRGMSLVRMGRTAEGLDLVARAAEMDIEEGPGPYLELWSHRASMIGEALLAAGEPKAASALVGGRRERGFWPHTLVAIEHANGRAATEAEMAYLRHWAGPRDASTPLGRRRLLGMERRQAQLTGEWDVPAGAQGRLLEEDDSETWDRLWAAVLRENRG
;
A
#
# COMPACT_ATOMS: atom_id res chain seq x y z
N MET A 1 1.08 -25.94 -23.54
CA MET A 1 2.42 -26.34 -23.07
C MET A 1 3.07 -25.07 -22.54
N ALA A 2 3.03 -24.86 -21.22
CA ALA A 2 3.63 -23.69 -20.57
C ALA A 2 5.13 -23.95 -20.34
N PRO A 3 6.00 -22.93 -20.32
CA PRO A 3 7.44 -23.12 -20.34
C PRO A 3 7.98 -23.68 -19.02
N GLU A 4 8.85 -24.70 -19.13
CA GLU A 4 9.51 -25.48 -18.07
C GLU A 4 10.79 -24.81 -17.50
N ASP A 5 10.93 -23.49 -17.58
CA ASP A 5 12.23 -22.83 -17.33
C ASP A 5 12.45 -22.39 -15.86
N GLY A 6 12.43 -23.35 -14.94
CA GLY A 6 12.94 -23.17 -13.58
C GLY A 6 13.39 -24.50 -12.97
N PRO A 7 14.51 -24.55 -12.20
CA PRO A 7 14.98 -25.81 -11.64
C PRO A 7 13.90 -26.43 -10.74
N ASN A 8 13.47 -27.65 -11.08
CA ASN A 8 12.62 -28.48 -10.24
C ASN A 8 13.22 -28.51 -8.82
N LEU A 9 12.39 -28.34 -7.78
CA LEU A 9 12.76 -28.37 -6.36
C LEU A 9 13.80 -29.46 -6.05
N GLY A 10 13.61 -30.67 -6.57
CA GLY A 10 14.53 -31.79 -6.35
C GLY A 10 15.94 -31.54 -6.93
N GLU A 11 16.01 -30.98 -8.13
CA GLU A 11 17.28 -30.62 -8.75
C GLU A 11 17.99 -29.50 -7.98
N ALA A 12 17.23 -28.48 -7.54
CA ALA A 12 17.79 -27.40 -6.75
C ALA A 12 18.35 -27.90 -5.40
N LEU A 13 17.65 -28.81 -4.73
CA LEU A 13 18.13 -29.47 -3.51
C LEU A 13 19.42 -30.26 -3.77
N ARG A 14 19.46 -31.03 -4.87
CA ARG A 14 20.64 -31.80 -5.26
C ARG A 14 21.84 -30.89 -5.56
N ARG A 15 21.64 -29.82 -6.35
CA ARG A 15 22.68 -28.85 -6.68
C ARG A 15 23.24 -28.21 -5.41
N LEU A 16 22.37 -27.80 -4.48
CA LEU A 16 22.77 -27.20 -3.22
C LEU A 16 23.57 -28.18 -2.34
N ARG A 17 23.13 -29.44 -2.23
CA ARG A 17 23.86 -30.49 -1.52
C ARG A 17 25.27 -30.70 -2.10
N LEU A 18 25.37 -30.80 -3.42
CA LEU A 18 26.64 -31.00 -4.11
C LEU A 18 27.57 -29.79 -3.98
N ALA A 19 27.03 -28.57 -4.02
CA ALA A 19 27.79 -27.34 -3.78
C ALA A 19 28.39 -27.31 -2.37
N ARG A 20 27.72 -27.89 -1.37
CA ARG A 20 28.22 -28.07 0.00
C ARG A 20 29.07 -29.32 0.20
N ARG A 21 29.35 -30.07 -0.88
CA ARG A 21 30.13 -31.32 -0.87
C ARG A 21 29.60 -32.38 0.11
N LEU A 22 28.29 -32.39 0.34
CA LEU A 22 27.65 -33.34 1.24
C LEU A 22 27.26 -34.62 0.49
N SER A 23 27.56 -35.78 1.08
CA SER A 23 26.99 -37.04 0.61
C SER A 23 25.49 -37.10 0.93
N LEU A 24 24.77 -38.02 0.28
CA LEU A 24 23.36 -38.26 0.57
C LEU A 24 23.15 -38.69 2.04
N ASP A 25 24.07 -39.47 2.62
CA ASP A 25 23.98 -39.92 4.01
C ASP A 25 24.26 -38.78 4.98
N ASP A 26 25.31 -37.99 4.73
CA ASP A 26 25.65 -36.85 5.59
C ASP A 26 24.53 -35.82 5.60
N ALA A 27 23.99 -35.49 4.42
CA ALA A 27 22.87 -34.58 4.27
C ALA A 27 21.60 -35.07 4.97
N ALA A 28 21.26 -36.35 4.79
CA ALA A 28 20.11 -36.97 5.44
C ALA A 28 20.25 -36.96 6.96
N GLY A 29 21.42 -37.36 7.48
CA GLY A 29 21.73 -37.36 8.90
C GLY A 29 21.64 -35.97 9.52
N ARG A 30 22.26 -34.95 8.88
CA ARG A 30 22.22 -33.56 9.37
C ARG A 30 20.81 -32.93 9.27
N GLY A 31 20.07 -33.24 8.22
CA GLY A 31 18.71 -32.72 8.00
C GLY A 31 17.60 -33.44 8.77
N GLY A 32 17.92 -34.53 9.49
CA GLY A 32 16.93 -35.34 10.21
C GLY A 32 15.98 -36.11 9.29
N ALA A 33 16.45 -36.50 8.10
CA ALA A 33 15.71 -37.29 7.11
C ALA A 33 16.40 -38.64 6.89
N SER A 34 15.71 -39.61 6.29
CA SER A 34 16.37 -40.84 5.82
C SER A 34 17.04 -40.60 4.47
N ARG A 35 18.11 -41.35 4.15
CA ARG A 35 18.76 -41.36 2.83
C ARG A 35 17.74 -41.58 1.70
N SER A 36 16.79 -42.51 1.91
CA SER A 36 15.74 -42.83 0.94
C SER A 36 14.74 -41.68 0.76
N ALA A 37 14.37 -40.98 1.84
CA ALA A 37 13.51 -39.81 1.75
C ALA A 37 14.20 -38.67 0.99
N LEU A 38 15.46 -38.37 1.33
CA LEU A 38 16.22 -37.33 0.64
C LEU A 38 16.42 -37.65 -0.84
N SER A 39 16.72 -38.91 -1.17
CA SER A 39 16.81 -39.35 -2.57
C SER A 39 15.47 -39.19 -3.30
N ALA A 40 14.34 -39.50 -2.66
CA ALA A 40 13.02 -39.30 -3.25
C ALA A 40 12.70 -37.81 -3.48
N TRP A 41 13.18 -36.93 -2.59
CA TRP A 41 13.04 -35.48 -2.73
C TRP A 41 13.89 -34.93 -3.88
N GLU A 42 15.16 -35.32 -3.97
CA GLU A 42 16.08 -34.85 -5.03
C GLU A 42 15.69 -35.34 -6.42
N THR A 43 14.99 -36.47 -6.51
CA THR A 43 14.46 -37.03 -7.77
C THR A 43 13.07 -36.51 -8.12
N GLY A 44 12.43 -35.74 -7.24
CA GLY A 44 11.08 -35.20 -7.44
C GLY A 44 9.95 -36.23 -7.28
N THR A 45 10.26 -37.47 -6.91
CA THR A 45 9.25 -38.54 -6.71
C THR A 45 8.40 -38.33 -5.46
N ARG A 46 8.92 -37.60 -4.47
CA ARG A 46 8.17 -37.19 -3.28
C ARG A 46 8.54 -35.76 -2.91
N ARG A 47 7.59 -34.95 -2.47
CA ARG A 47 7.87 -33.60 -1.95
C ARG A 47 8.19 -33.64 -0.44
N PRO A 48 9.19 -32.88 0.04
CA PRO A 48 9.42 -32.71 1.46
C PRO A 48 8.33 -31.84 2.08
N ARG A 49 7.96 -32.13 3.34
CA ARG A 49 7.11 -31.25 4.14
C ARG A 49 7.89 -30.05 4.66
N GLY A 50 7.23 -28.92 4.90
CA GLY A 50 7.88 -27.68 5.31
C GLY A 50 8.90 -27.81 6.47
N PRO A 51 8.58 -28.41 7.63
CA PRO A 51 9.53 -28.53 8.74
C PRO A 51 10.76 -29.39 8.42
N ALA A 52 10.58 -30.45 7.62
CA ALA A 52 11.67 -31.31 7.20
C ALA A 52 12.57 -30.60 6.18
N LEU A 53 11.96 -29.81 5.28
CA LEU A 53 12.68 -28.99 4.33
C LEU A 53 13.48 -27.87 5.02
N VAL A 54 12.91 -27.19 6.03
CA VAL A 54 13.65 -26.18 6.82
C VAL A 54 14.92 -26.78 7.41
N LYS A 55 14.81 -27.91 8.13
CA LYS A 55 15.98 -28.59 8.72
C LYS A 55 17.03 -28.98 7.69
N LEU A 56 16.59 -29.48 6.53
CA LEU A 56 17.50 -29.82 5.44
C LEU A 56 18.22 -28.59 4.89
N LEU A 57 17.50 -27.47 4.70
CA LEU A 57 18.07 -26.22 4.21
C LEU A 57 19.01 -25.56 5.22
N ASP A 58 18.73 -25.72 6.53
CA ASP A 58 19.65 -25.35 7.61
C ASP A 58 20.92 -26.20 7.56
N ALA A 59 20.80 -27.52 7.36
CA ALA A 59 21.94 -28.41 7.19
C ALA A 59 22.77 -28.11 5.93
N TYR A 60 22.14 -27.54 4.90
CA TYR A 60 22.80 -27.01 3.71
C TYR A 60 23.30 -25.58 3.88
N GLU A 61 23.12 -24.98 5.06
CA GLU A 61 23.35 -23.57 5.38
C GLU A 61 22.89 -22.62 4.26
N ALA A 62 21.71 -22.90 3.73
CA ALA A 62 21.09 -22.12 2.67
C ALA A 62 20.86 -20.69 3.14
N ASP A 63 21.17 -19.72 2.29
CA ASP A 63 20.85 -18.32 2.55
C ASP A 63 19.32 -18.09 2.58
N SER A 64 18.91 -16.95 3.12
CA SER A 64 17.50 -16.59 3.28
C SER A 64 16.70 -16.60 1.97
N ARG A 65 17.30 -16.22 0.84
CA ARG A 65 16.61 -16.18 -0.47
C ARG A 65 16.44 -17.60 -1.02
N THR A 66 17.49 -18.42 -0.93
CA THR A 66 17.43 -19.83 -1.31
C THR A 66 16.40 -20.58 -0.47
N LYS A 67 16.36 -20.35 0.84
CA LYS A 67 15.33 -20.89 1.73
C LYS A 67 13.94 -20.46 1.30
N ALA A 68 13.74 -19.18 1.06
CA ALA A 68 12.48 -18.61 0.61
C ALA A 68 11.97 -19.26 -0.69
N ARG A 69 12.86 -19.41 -1.67
CA ARG A 69 12.53 -20.02 -2.96
C ARG A 69 12.14 -21.49 -2.82
N LEU A 70 12.96 -22.29 -2.13
CA LEU A 70 12.75 -23.73 -2.05
C LEU A 70 11.56 -24.11 -1.14
N LEU A 71 11.33 -23.37 -0.05
CA LEU A 71 10.15 -23.57 0.80
C LEU A 71 8.85 -23.23 0.06
N HIS A 72 8.84 -22.16 -0.74
CA HIS A 72 7.69 -21.80 -1.56
C HIS A 72 7.36 -22.88 -2.61
N LEU A 73 8.38 -23.48 -3.24
CA LEU A 73 8.20 -24.54 -4.24
C LEU A 73 7.67 -25.86 -3.64
N ALA A 74 7.96 -26.15 -2.37
CA ALA A 74 7.63 -27.43 -1.75
C ALA A 74 6.19 -27.52 -1.23
N GLU A 75 5.83 -26.65 -0.29
CA GLU A 75 4.51 -26.57 0.35
C GLU A 75 4.17 -25.09 0.61
N PRO A 76 3.37 -24.43 -0.25
CA PRO A 76 3.15 -22.98 -0.21
C PRO A 76 2.62 -22.44 1.13
N GLN A 77 1.65 -23.09 1.78
CA GLN A 77 1.17 -22.65 3.09
C GLN A 77 2.24 -22.73 4.17
N GLN A 78 2.92 -23.87 4.28
CA GLN A 78 3.92 -24.06 5.32
C GLN A 78 5.18 -23.24 5.06
N GLY A 79 5.55 -23.06 3.79
CA GLY A 79 6.59 -22.13 3.37
C GLY A 79 6.25 -20.69 3.78
N ARG A 80 5.01 -20.23 3.60
CA ARG A 80 4.60 -18.89 4.07
C ARG A 80 4.77 -18.72 5.58
N ILE A 81 4.39 -19.73 6.37
CA ILE A 81 4.56 -19.70 7.83
C ILE A 81 6.05 -19.63 8.19
N ALA A 82 6.87 -20.49 7.57
CA ALA A 82 8.31 -20.53 7.83
C ALA A 82 9.05 -19.26 7.36
N LEU A 83 8.49 -18.54 6.38
CA LEU A 83 9.10 -17.34 5.79
C LEU A 83 8.56 -16.02 6.34
N ALA A 84 7.58 -16.08 7.26
CA ALA A 84 6.97 -14.87 7.84
C ALA A 84 8.02 -13.90 8.38
N ASP A 85 9.01 -14.43 9.11
CA ASP A 85 10.10 -13.67 9.73
C ASP A 85 11.39 -13.65 8.89
N SER A 86 11.35 -14.19 7.66
CA SER A 86 12.50 -14.15 6.76
C SER A 86 12.79 -12.73 6.26
N TYR A 87 14.00 -12.52 5.75
CA TYR A 87 14.41 -11.23 5.16
C TYR A 87 13.40 -10.74 4.11
N LEU A 88 13.09 -11.57 3.10
CA LEU A 88 12.11 -11.24 2.06
C LEU A 88 10.66 -11.27 2.57
N GLY A 89 10.37 -11.84 3.74
CA GLY A 89 9.02 -12.08 4.24
C GLY A 89 8.28 -13.19 3.48
N ALA A 90 7.03 -13.45 3.88
CA ALA A 90 6.22 -14.48 3.23
C ALA A 90 5.78 -14.07 1.81
N PRO A 91 5.74 -15.01 0.84
CA PRO A 91 5.12 -14.75 -0.45
C PRO A 91 3.61 -14.53 -0.30
N VAL A 92 3.03 -13.76 -1.23
CA VAL A 92 1.57 -13.73 -1.41
C VAL A 92 1.10 -15.14 -1.73
N ALA A 93 0.05 -15.59 -1.04
CA ALA A 93 -0.60 -16.84 -1.39
C ALA A 93 -1.19 -16.69 -2.81
N PRO A 94 -0.90 -17.59 -3.77
CA PRO A 94 -1.54 -17.55 -5.09
C PRO A 94 -3.07 -17.46 -4.99
N GLY A 95 -3.68 -18.14 -4.01
CA GLY A 95 -5.10 -18.07 -3.68
C GLY A 95 -5.57 -16.83 -2.90
N GLY A 96 -4.68 -15.89 -2.58
CA GLY A 96 -5.02 -14.66 -1.86
C GLY A 96 -6.00 -13.78 -2.65
N VAL A 97 -5.91 -13.80 -3.98
CA VAL A 97 -6.88 -13.14 -4.88
C VAL A 97 -8.28 -13.73 -4.67
N LEU A 98 -8.40 -15.05 -4.67
CA LEU A 98 -9.67 -15.74 -4.44
C LEU A 98 -10.27 -15.37 -3.07
N ARG A 99 -9.45 -15.41 -2.02
CA ARG A 99 -9.87 -15.01 -0.67
C ARG A 99 -10.41 -13.58 -0.65
N THR A 100 -9.67 -12.66 -1.25
CA THR A 100 -10.02 -11.23 -1.28
C THR A 100 -11.36 -11.00 -1.98
N ILE A 101 -11.59 -11.63 -3.13
CA ILE A 101 -12.86 -11.52 -3.86
C ILE A 101 -13.99 -12.10 -3.00
N ARG A 102 -13.79 -13.27 -2.40
CA ARG A 102 -14.78 -13.91 -1.51
C ARG A 102 -15.18 -12.99 -0.36
N GLU A 103 -14.22 -12.41 0.33
CA GLU A 103 -14.44 -11.56 1.50
C GLU A 103 -15.15 -10.26 1.14
N ARG A 104 -14.82 -9.66 -0.01
CA ARG A 104 -15.54 -8.48 -0.53
C ARG A 104 -17.00 -8.74 -0.85
N ARG A 105 -17.33 -9.98 -1.22
CA ARG A 105 -18.73 -10.40 -1.42
C ARG A 105 -19.39 -10.88 -0.12
N GLY A 106 -18.72 -10.73 1.03
CA GLY A 106 -19.25 -11.11 2.35
C GLY A 106 -19.50 -12.60 2.51
N MET A 107 -18.87 -13.45 1.68
CA MET A 107 -19.08 -14.89 1.71
C MET A 107 -18.10 -15.58 2.64
N SER A 108 -18.53 -16.59 3.37
CA SER A 108 -17.66 -17.56 4.05
C SER A 108 -17.09 -18.60 3.07
N GLN A 109 -15.99 -19.26 3.45
CA GLN A 109 -15.42 -20.35 2.63
C GLN A 109 -16.44 -21.48 2.41
N GLY A 110 -17.28 -21.78 3.40
CA GLY A 110 -18.32 -22.81 3.30
C GLY A 110 -19.47 -22.44 2.36
N GLU A 111 -19.85 -21.15 2.29
CA GLU A 111 -20.82 -20.68 1.31
C GLU A 111 -20.28 -20.76 -0.12
N LEU A 112 -19.04 -20.32 -0.34
CA LEU A 112 -18.39 -20.44 -1.64
C LEU A 112 -18.29 -21.91 -2.08
N ALA A 113 -17.85 -22.78 -1.17
CA ALA A 113 -17.72 -24.21 -1.43
C ALA A 113 -19.04 -24.84 -1.88
N ARG A 114 -20.16 -24.51 -1.20
CA ARG A 114 -21.50 -24.98 -1.59
C ARG A 114 -21.92 -24.49 -2.97
N ARG A 115 -21.60 -23.24 -3.34
CA ARG A 115 -21.94 -22.69 -4.66
C ARG A 115 -21.15 -23.31 -5.80
N VAL A 116 -19.89 -23.64 -5.55
CA VAL A 116 -18.98 -24.26 -6.54
C VAL A 116 -19.17 -25.78 -6.63
N GLY A 117 -19.71 -26.41 -5.57
CA GLY A 117 -19.90 -27.86 -5.52
C GLY A 117 -18.67 -28.63 -4.99
N VAL A 118 -17.88 -28.01 -4.11
CA VAL A 118 -16.68 -28.60 -3.50
C VAL A 118 -16.74 -28.58 -1.97
N SER A 119 -15.75 -29.20 -1.31
CA SER A 119 -15.62 -29.11 0.15
C SER A 119 -15.05 -27.78 0.61
N GLN A 120 -15.37 -27.34 1.83
CA GLN A 120 -14.75 -26.14 2.42
C GLN A 120 -13.22 -26.30 2.59
N ALA A 121 -12.74 -27.52 2.85
CA ALA A 121 -11.31 -27.82 2.87
C ALA A 121 -10.65 -27.63 1.49
N THR A 122 -11.35 -27.90 0.39
CA THR A 122 -10.87 -27.63 -0.97
C THR A 122 -10.70 -26.13 -1.20
N VAL A 123 -11.71 -25.32 -0.85
CA VAL A 123 -11.62 -23.86 -0.94
C VAL A 123 -10.47 -23.32 -0.06
N SER A 124 -10.32 -23.84 1.15
CA SER A 124 -9.22 -23.45 2.03
C SER A 124 -7.85 -23.72 1.40
N ARG A 125 -7.65 -24.88 0.77
CA ARG A 125 -6.41 -25.24 0.06
C ARG A 125 -6.15 -24.37 -1.17
N TRP A 126 -7.22 -24.01 -1.90
CA TRP A 126 -7.12 -23.05 -3.00
C TRP A 126 -6.69 -21.68 -2.51
N GLU A 127 -7.33 -21.15 -1.47
CA GLU A 127 -6.99 -19.83 -0.91
C GLU A 127 -5.60 -19.78 -0.26
N SER A 128 -5.13 -20.90 0.31
CA SER A 128 -3.78 -20.99 0.89
C SER A 128 -2.68 -21.16 -0.18
N GLY A 129 -3.07 -21.56 -1.39
CA GLY A 129 -2.17 -21.87 -2.50
C GLY A 129 -1.54 -23.27 -2.43
N ASP A 130 -2.01 -24.15 -1.55
CA ASP A 130 -1.51 -25.54 -1.48
C ASP A 130 -2.00 -26.41 -2.63
N ASP A 131 -3.12 -26.00 -3.22
CA ASP A 131 -3.72 -26.61 -4.40
C ASP A 131 -4.23 -25.51 -5.32
N ALA A 132 -4.32 -25.77 -6.61
CA ALA A 132 -4.84 -24.82 -7.58
C ALA A 132 -6.21 -25.31 -8.10
N PRO A 133 -7.21 -24.42 -8.25
CA PRO A 133 -8.44 -24.80 -8.92
C PRO A 133 -8.17 -25.18 -10.38
N SER A 134 -8.82 -26.24 -10.87
CA SER A 134 -8.83 -26.56 -12.30
C SER A 134 -9.47 -25.43 -13.11
N ALA A 135 -9.24 -25.40 -14.44
CA ALA A 135 -9.87 -24.42 -15.31
C ALA A 135 -11.41 -24.40 -15.16
N GLU A 136 -12.04 -25.58 -15.08
CA GLU A 136 -13.47 -25.74 -14.83
C GLU A 136 -13.89 -25.12 -13.48
N ASN A 137 -13.13 -25.38 -12.42
CA ASN A 137 -13.40 -24.78 -11.11
C ASN A 137 -13.19 -23.26 -11.11
N ILE A 138 -12.27 -22.70 -11.90
CA ILE A 138 -12.12 -21.25 -12.06
C ILE A 138 -13.36 -20.64 -12.70
N HIS A 139 -13.92 -21.28 -13.73
CA HIS A 139 -15.19 -20.84 -14.31
C HIS A 139 -16.34 -20.91 -13.30
N ALA A 140 -16.45 -22.00 -12.54
CA ALA A 140 -17.47 -22.15 -11.50
C ALA A 140 -17.30 -21.10 -10.37
N LEU A 141 -16.06 -20.83 -9.96
CA LEU A 141 -15.73 -19.76 -9.01
C LEU A 141 -16.16 -18.39 -9.54
N GLY A 142 -15.87 -18.11 -10.82
CA GLY A 142 -16.27 -16.85 -11.45
C GLY A 142 -17.77 -16.62 -11.41
N PHE A 143 -18.56 -17.65 -11.76
CA PHE A 143 -20.02 -17.58 -11.66
C PHE A 143 -20.52 -17.45 -10.21
N ALA A 144 -19.99 -18.26 -9.29
CA ALA A 144 -20.40 -18.26 -7.89
C ALA A 144 -20.14 -16.93 -7.17
N LEU A 145 -19.04 -16.27 -7.53
CA LEU A 145 -18.62 -14.99 -6.98
C LEU A 145 -19.23 -13.81 -7.72
N GLY A 146 -19.69 -13.97 -8.97
CA GLY A 146 -20.20 -12.90 -9.81
C GLY A 146 -19.09 -11.93 -10.22
N VAL A 147 -17.96 -12.47 -10.68
CA VAL A 147 -16.77 -11.68 -11.01
C VAL A 147 -16.89 -10.93 -12.34
N THR A 148 -16.18 -9.82 -12.48
CA THR A 148 -16.01 -9.13 -13.77
C THR A 148 -15.01 -9.86 -14.68
N ALA A 149 -14.88 -9.43 -15.94
CA ALA A 149 -13.88 -9.98 -16.86
C ALA A 149 -12.45 -9.82 -16.32
N GLU A 150 -12.14 -8.65 -15.75
CA GLU A 150 -10.85 -8.35 -15.15
C GLU A 150 -10.58 -9.18 -13.90
N GLU A 151 -11.60 -9.39 -13.05
CA GLU A 151 -11.51 -10.26 -11.88
C GLU A 151 -11.32 -11.74 -12.28
N THR A 152 -11.86 -12.16 -13.43
CA THR A 152 -11.65 -13.51 -13.98
C THR A 152 -10.19 -13.73 -14.38
N LEU A 153 -9.57 -12.74 -15.02
CA LEU A 153 -8.13 -12.76 -15.35
C LEU A 153 -7.28 -12.83 -14.07
N ALA A 154 -7.64 -12.08 -13.04
CA ALA A 154 -6.97 -12.15 -11.75
C ALA A 154 -7.13 -13.54 -11.07
N LEU A 155 -8.31 -14.16 -11.14
CA LEU A 155 -8.53 -15.52 -10.65
C LEU A 155 -7.73 -16.57 -11.44
N ALA A 156 -7.53 -16.37 -12.74
CA ALA A 156 -6.69 -17.25 -13.56
C ALA A 156 -5.22 -17.22 -13.10
N SER A 157 -4.73 -16.08 -12.60
CA SER A 157 -3.37 -15.96 -12.06
C SER A 157 -3.11 -16.82 -10.80
N VAL A 158 -4.16 -17.31 -10.12
CA VAL A 158 -4.05 -18.29 -9.01
C VAL A 158 -3.34 -19.58 -9.47
N ARG A 159 -3.41 -19.91 -10.77
CA ARG A 159 -2.69 -21.05 -11.37
C ARG A 159 -1.20 -20.78 -11.63
N GLY A 160 -0.71 -19.57 -11.35
CA GLY A 160 0.67 -19.16 -11.66
C GLY A 160 0.89 -18.72 -13.11
N GLU A 161 -0.17 -18.64 -13.92
CA GLU A 161 -0.10 -18.04 -15.24
C GLU A 161 -0.05 -16.51 -15.06
N ALA A 162 1.12 -15.92 -15.32
CA ALA A 162 1.36 -14.50 -15.17
C ALA A 162 0.51 -13.72 -16.19
N VAL A 163 -0.69 -13.32 -15.78
CA VAL A 163 -1.45 -12.29 -16.49
C VAL A 163 -1.06 -10.96 -15.87
N THR A 164 0.09 -10.44 -16.27
CA THR A 164 0.48 -9.08 -15.94
C THR A 164 1.05 -8.42 -17.17
N ASP A 165 0.44 -7.31 -17.60
CA ASP A 165 1.00 -6.35 -18.55
C ASP A 165 2.15 -5.55 -17.90
N LEU A 166 2.98 -6.21 -17.10
CA LEU A 166 4.07 -5.58 -16.34
C LEU A 166 5.34 -5.57 -17.19
N GLY A 167 6.05 -4.43 -17.17
CA GLY A 167 7.35 -4.31 -17.82
C GLY A 167 8.32 -5.44 -17.43
N ASP A 168 9.05 -5.95 -18.41
CA ASP A 168 10.03 -7.02 -18.19
C ASP A 168 11.26 -6.53 -17.42
N ASP A 169 11.62 -5.25 -17.56
CA ASP A 169 12.71 -4.63 -16.81
C ASP A 169 12.22 -3.85 -15.57
N LEU A 170 13.16 -3.62 -14.64
CA LEU A 170 12.89 -3.04 -13.33
C LEU A 170 12.37 -1.60 -13.41
N GLU A 171 12.89 -0.82 -14.35
CA GLU A 171 12.54 0.60 -14.50
C GLU A 171 11.12 0.73 -15.05
N ALA A 172 10.79 0.01 -16.12
CA ALA A 172 9.45 -0.05 -16.68
C ALA A 172 8.44 -0.55 -15.66
N PHE A 173 8.76 -1.62 -14.92
CA PHE A 173 7.91 -2.16 -13.86
C PHE A 173 7.62 -1.10 -12.78
N THR A 174 8.67 -0.47 -12.25
CA THR A 174 8.54 0.52 -11.18
C THR A 174 7.81 1.78 -11.66
N ALA A 175 8.08 2.24 -12.88
CA ALA A 175 7.37 3.38 -13.46
C ALA A 175 5.88 3.08 -13.66
N GLN A 176 5.53 1.86 -14.09
CA GLN A 176 4.15 1.46 -14.29
C GLN A 176 3.38 1.39 -12.97
N ILE A 177 3.98 0.89 -11.89
CA ILE A 177 3.37 0.89 -10.55
C ILE A 177 2.79 2.26 -10.18
N TRP A 178 3.55 3.33 -10.43
CA TRP A 178 3.20 4.69 -10.05
C TRP A 178 2.36 5.43 -11.10
N LYS A 179 2.41 5.02 -12.37
CA LYS A 179 1.62 5.62 -13.47
C LYS A 179 0.25 4.97 -13.67
N SER A 180 0.07 3.70 -13.32
CA SER A 180 -1.13 2.94 -13.66
C SER A 180 -2.37 3.43 -12.92
N GLU A 181 -3.37 3.83 -13.69
CA GLU A 181 -4.74 4.02 -13.21
C GLU A 181 -5.45 2.68 -13.09
N ILE A 182 -5.20 1.96 -11.98
CA ILE A 182 -5.87 0.68 -11.74
C ILE A 182 -7.32 0.95 -11.31
N PRO A 183 -8.35 0.41 -11.99
CA PRO A 183 -9.73 0.55 -11.54
C PRO A 183 -9.91 0.16 -10.07
N TYR A 184 -10.80 0.84 -9.33
CA TYR A 184 -10.91 0.61 -7.89
C TYR A 184 -11.33 -0.82 -7.54
N SER A 185 -12.27 -1.40 -8.29
CA SER A 185 -12.68 -2.80 -8.20
C SER A 185 -11.44 -3.69 -8.28
N VAL A 186 -10.69 -3.49 -9.36
CA VAL A 186 -9.33 -3.91 -9.73
C VAL A 186 -8.28 -4.15 -8.65
N ARG A 187 -8.22 -3.13 -7.78
CA ARG A 187 -6.92 -2.62 -7.36
C ARG A 187 -6.17 -3.53 -6.38
N GLU A 188 -6.89 -4.12 -5.44
CA GLU A 188 -6.27 -4.94 -4.40
C GLU A 188 -5.69 -6.23 -4.97
N PHE A 189 -6.38 -6.87 -5.91
CA PHE A 189 -5.90 -8.08 -6.55
C PHE A 189 -4.78 -7.79 -7.52
N THR A 190 -4.85 -6.69 -8.29
CA THR A 190 -3.70 -6.26 -9.10
C THR A 190 -2.45 -6.06 -8.24
N LEU A 191 -2.57 -5.40 -7.08
CA LEU A 191 -1.45 -5.22 -6.14
C LEU A 191 -0.93 -6.54 -5.56
N LEU A 192 -1.81 -7.51 -5.26
CA LEU A 192 -1.40 -8.84 -4.81
C LEU A 192 -0.67 -9.61 -5.90
N SER A 193 -1.12 -9.52 -7.15
CA SER A 193 -0.45 -10.13 -8.31
C SER A 193 0.92 -9.49 -8.56
N TRP A 194 1.00 -8.16 -8.50
CA TRP A 194 2.26 -7.43 -8.63
C TRP A 194 3.24 -7.75 -7.51
N GLU A 195 2.76 -7.91 -6.27
CA GLU A 195 3.61 -8.30 -5.15
C GLU A 195 4.15 -9.73 -5.36
N ALA A 196 3.31 -10.66 -5.81
CA ALA A 196 3.74 -12.02 -6.12
C ALA A 196 4.81 -12.04 -7.22
N GLU A 197 4.65 -11.24 -8.28
CA GLU A 197 5.62 -11.10 -9.36
C GLU A 197 6.93 -10.46 -8.86
N ALA A 198 6.85 -9.30 -8.22
CA ALA A 198 8.02 -8.59 -7.69
C ALA A 198 8.78 -9.44 -6.67
N TYR A 199 8.07 -10.20 -5.83
CA TYR A 199 8.67 -11.16 -4.91
C TYR A 199 9.43 -12.26 -5.65
N ARG A 200 8.84 -12.85 -6.71
CA ARG A 200 9.48 -13.90 -7.51
C ARG A 200 10.75 -13.40 -8.18
N ARG A 201 10.73 -12.17 -8.73
CA ARG A 201 11.90 -11.54 -9.33
C ARG A 201 12.96 -11.19 -8.28
N ALA A 202 12.57 -10.66 -7.11
CA ALA A 202 13.48 -10.37 -5.98
C ALA A 202 14.15 -11.63 -5.39
N GLN A 203 13.51 -12.80 -5.50
CA GLN A 203 14.15 -14.06 -5.14
C GLN A 203 15.29 -14.46 -6.09
N GLN A 204 15.24 -14.02 -7.34
CA GLN A 204 16.22 -14.34 -8.37
C GLN A 204 17.32 -13.29 -8.46
N ASP A 205 16.95 -12.01 -8.31
CA ASP A 205 17.84 -10.86 -8.41
C ASP A 205 17.49 -9.82 -7.32
N PRO A 206 18.42 -9.53 -6.38
CA PRO A 206 18.24 -8.52 -5.34
C PRO A 206 17.89 -7.12 -5.86
N GLY A 207 18.24 -6.78 -7.11
CA GLY A 207 17.87 -5.51 -7.73
C GLY A 207 16.35 -5.26 -7.75
N TRP A 208 15.55 -6.32 -7.74
CA TRP A 208 14.08 -6.23 -7.75
C TRP A 208 13.44 -5.94 -6.38
N GLU A 209 14.22 -5.84 -5.31
CA GLU A 209 13.70 -5.51 -3.98
C GLU A 209 13.05 -4.12 -3.95
N VAL A 210 13.54 -3.16 -4.75
CA VAL A 210 12.92 -1.84 -4.90
C VAL A 210 11.50 -1.93 -5.48
N ALA A 211 11.26 -2.82 -6.44
CA ALA A 211 9.92 -3.05 -6.99
C ALA A 211 9.00 -3.69 -5.95
N LEU A 212 9.50 -4.66 -5.18
CA LEU A 212 8.74 -5.29 -4.10
C LEU A 212 8.37 -4.25 -3.02
N VAL A 213 9.32 -3.40 -2.62
CA VAL A 213 9.07 -2.29 -1.68
C VAL A 213 8.00 -1.35 -2.24
N SER A 214 8.07 -0.99 -3.52
CA SER A 214 7.09 -0.10 -4.17
C SER A 214 5.67 -0.65 -4.08
N VAL A 215 5.48 -1.94 -4.41
CA VAL A 215 4.15 -2.59 -4.33
C VAL A 215 3.66 -2.67 -2.89
N LEU A 216 4.52 -3.07 -1.95
CA LEU A 216 4.16 -3.15 -0.52
C LEU A 216 3.77 -1.78 0.05
N SER A 217 4.47 -0.72 -0.34
CA SER A 217 4.16 0.66 0.04
C SER A 217 2.78 1.11 -0.47
N LEU A 218 2.44 0.79 -1.72
CA LEU A 218 1.11 1.04 -2.26
C LEU A 218 0.02 0.25 -1.51
N ARG A 219 0.30 -1.01 -1.17
CA ARG A 219 -0.63 -1.82 -0.37
C ARG A 219 -0.86 -1.22 1.02
N ALA A 220 0.20 -0.80 1.71
CA ALA A 220 0.08 -0.15 3.01
C ALA A 220 -0.77 1.13 2.93
N ASN A 221 -0.53 1.98 1.92
CA ASN A 221 -1.33 3.19 1.69
C ASN A 221 -2.80 2.86 1.38
N ARG A 222 -3.04 1.80 0.60
CA ARG A 222 -4.40 1.34 0.29
C ARG A 222 -5.17 0.94 1.54
N LEU A 223 -4.55 0.20 2.47
CA LEU A 223 -5.16 -0.23 3.72
C LEU A 223 -5.58 0.96 4.60
N VAL A 224 -4.85 2.08 4.56
CA VAL A 224 -5.27 3.33 5.23
C VAL A 224 -6.62 3.79 4.69
N LEU A 225 -6.78 3.82 3.36
CA LEU A 225 -8.03 4.23 2.70
C LEU A 225 -9.19 3.27 2.96
N GLU A 226 -8.90 2.01 3.30
CA GLU A 226 -9.91 1.01 3.66
C GLU A 226 -10.24 0.99 5.15
N GLU A 227 -9.50 1.76 5.97
CA GLU A 227 -9.58 1.77 7.44
C GLU A 227 -9.16 0.44 8.08
N ARG A 228 -8.36 -0.37 7.36
CA ARG A 228 -7.81 -1.66 7.80
C ARG A 228 -6.46 -1.48 8.49
N HIS A 229 -6.44 -0.65 9.52
CA HIS A 229 -5.20 -0.17 10.14
C HIS A 229 -4.37 -1.26 10.84
N THR A 230 -5.02 -2.33 11.31
CA THR A 230 -4.35 -3.45 11.99
C THR A 230 -3.44 -4.26 11.07
N GLU A 231 -3.66 -4.20 9.75
CA GLU A 231 -2.92 -4.98 8.75
C GLU A 231 -1.65 -4.27 8.23
N ILE A 232 -1.47 -2.99 8.56
CA ILE A 232 -0.40 -2.16 8.00
C ILE A 232 0.97 -2.48 8.60
N ALA A 233 1.06 -2.68 9.92
CA ALA A 233 2.35 -2.82 10.60
C ALA A 233 3.23 -3.96 10.06
N PRO A 234 2.71 -5.19 9.83
CA PRO A 234 3.52 -6.28 9.28
C PRO A 234 4.06 -5.99 7.87
N ILE A 235 3.29 -5.28 7.03
CA ILE A 235 3.72 -4.87 5.69
C ILE A 235 4.86 -3.86 5.80
N VAL A 236 4.73 -2.88 6.68
CA VAL A 236 5.73 -1.81 6.83
C VAL A 236 7.01 -2.34 7.46
N GLU A 237 6.93 -3.28 8.39
CA GLU A 237 8.11 -3.97 8.95
C GLU A 237 8.87 -4.73 7.86
N ARG A 238 8.16 -5.37 6.92
CA ARG A 238 8.78 -5.99 5.75
C ARG A 238 9.43 -4.94 4.82
N VAL A 239 8.75 -3.83 4.54
CA VAL A 239 9.29 -2.73 3.74
C VAL A 239 10.59 -2.20 4.34
N LEU A 240 10.62 -1.96 5.66
CA LEU A 240 11.79 -1.42 6.35
C LEU A 240 12.99 -2.38 6.33
N ARG A 241 12.76 -3.71 6.34
CA ARG A 241 13.83 -4.70 6.17
C ARG A 241 14.46 -4.65 4.78
N LEU A 242 13.65 -4.40 3.74
CA LEU A 242 14.08 -4.41 2.34
C LEU A 242 14.64 -3.05 1.87
N ALA A 243 14.36 -1.96 2.60
CA ALA A 243 14.75 -0.60 2.24
C ALA A 243 16.23 -0.29 2.56
N GLU A 244 17.15 -1.11 2.07
CA GLU A 244 18.58 -0.95 2.31
C GLU A 244 19.23 0.09 1.39
N THR A 245 18.82 0.14 0.12
CA THR A 245 19.34 1.10 -0.88
C THR A 245 18.62 2.44 -0.83
N THR A 246 19.21 3.48 -1.41
CA THR A 246 18.58 4.81 -1.51
C THR A 246 17.27 4.75 -2.28
N GLU A 247 17.26 4.02 -3.40
CA GLU A 247 16.09 3.84 -4.26
C GLU A 247 14.96 3.13 -3.50
N ALA A 248 15.28 2.05 -2.78
CA ALA A 248 14.29 1.33 -1.97
C ALA A 248 13.75 2.18 -0.82
N ARG A 249 14.59 3.02 -0.19
CA ARG A 249 14.15 3.98 0.85
C ARG A 249 13.19 5.03 0.31
N ILE A 250 13.43 5.54 -0.89
CA ILE A 250 12.50 6.46 -1.56
C ILE A 250 11.13 5.77 -1.70
N GLN A 251 11.12 4.53 -2.20
CA GLN A 251 9.90 3.75 -2.38
C GLN A 251 9.21 3.35 -1.05
N ALA A 252 9.93 3.36 0.08
CA ALA A 252 9.40 3.03 1.41
C ALA A 252 8.62 4.18 2.08
N VAL A 253 8.84 5.42 1.65
CA VAL A 253 8.24 6.64 2.25
C VAL A 253 6.72 6.54 2.43
N PRO A 254 5.91 6.10 1.44
CA PRO A 254 4.46 5.98 1.60
C PRO A 254 4.06 4.95 2.66
N ALA A 255 4.81 3.87 2.83
CA ALA A 255 4.55 2.84 3.83
C ALA A 255 4.76 3.37 5.25
N VAL A 256 5.83 4.14 5.47
CA VAL A 256 6.11 4.77 6.77
C VAL A 256 5.03 5.79 7.12
N GLY A 257 4.60 6.61 6.15
CA GLY A 257 3.46 7.50 6.32
C GLY A 257 2.16 6.76 6.68
N ALA A 258 1.89 5.62 6.01
CA ALA A 258 0.74 4.79 6.29
C ALA A 258 0.76 4.20 7.71
N LEU A 259 1.93 3.79 8.21
CA LEU A 259 2.08 3.29 9.59
C LEU A 259 1.82 4.39 10.62
N ALA A 260 2.37 5.59 10.42
CA ALA A 260 2.14 6.71 11.32
C ALA A 260 0.65 7.07 11.44
N GLU A 261 -0.08 7.06 10.31
CA GLU A 261 -1.54 7.25 10.32
C GLU A 261 -2.27 6.08 11.01
N ALA A 262 -1.86 4.84 10.76
CA ALA A 262 -2.44 3.66 11.39
C ALA A 262 -2.28 3.68 12.91
N ASP A 263 -1.09 4.02 13.42
CA ASP A 263 -0.81 4.14 14.84
C ASP A 263 -1.66 5.22 15.49
N ARG A 264 -1.82 6.37 14.82
CA ARG A 264 -2.71 7.44 15.28
C ARG A 264 -4.17 6.98 15.36
N ARG A 265 -4.67 6.27 14.35
CA ARG A 265 -6.06 5.78 14.29
C ARG A 265 -6.34 4.70 15.33
N LEU A 266 -5.32 3.90 15.67
CA LEU A 266 -5.41 2.84 16.66
C LEU A 266 -5.06 3.30 18.08
N GLY A 267 -4.74 4.58 18.28
CA GLY A 267 -4.40 5.13 19.60
C GLY A 267 -3.05 4.65 20.15
N ARG A 268 -2.13 4.18 19.29
CA ARG A 268 -0.79 3.69 19.68
C ARG A 268 0.23 4.81 19.95
N GLY A 269 -0.19 6.07 19.84
CA GLY A 269 0.67 7.24 20.03
C GLY A 269 1.47 7.63 18.78
N LEU A 270 2.40 8.57 18.94
CA LEU A 270 3.13 9.19 17.84
C LEU A 270 4.65 8.89 17.84
N ALA A 271 5.16 8.29 18.93
CA ALA A 271 6.60 8.09 19.14
C ALA A 271 7.25 7.23 18.03
N ARG A 272 6.67 6.05 17.73
CA ARG A 272 7.16 5.16 16.67
C ARG A 272 7.18 5.86 15.31
N GLY A 273 6.10 6.59 14.98
CA GLY A 273 6.01 7.37 13.74
C GLY A 273 7.09 8.44 13.63
N ILE A 274 7.36 9.19 14.71
CA ILE A 274 8.41 10.22 14.77
C ILE A 274 9.80 9.61 14.57
N GLU A 275 10.09 8.49 15.24
CA GLU A 275 11.38 7.81 15.13
C GLU A 275 11.63 7.29 13.71
N LEU A 276 10.64 6.62 13.11
CA LEU A 276 10.76 6.05 11.78
C LEU A 276 10.85 7.11 10.69
N THR A 277 10.01 8.16 10.76
CA THR A 277 10.06 9.27 9.80
C THR A 277 11.38 10.04 9.90
N GLY A 278 11.90 10.26 11.11
CA GLY A 278 13.23 10.85 11.31
C GLY A 278 14.35 10.00 10.73
N THR A 279 14.41 8.72 11.12
CA THR A 279 15.44 7.78 10.64
C THR A 279 15.45 7.65 9.12
N LEU A 280 14.26 7.62 8.49
CA LEU A 280 14.16 7.56 7.04
C LEU A 280 14.59 8.88 6.39
N ALA A 281 14.11 10.03 6.89
CA ALA A 281 14.47 11.35 6.37
C ALA A 281 15.99 11.61 6.39
N ASP A 282 16.68 11.21 7.46
CA ASP A 282 18.13 11.39 7.60
C ASP A 282 18.93 10.62 6.54
N ARG A 283 18.34 9.54 6.00
CA ARG A 283 18.94 8.66 5.00
C ARG A 283 18.53 8.94 3.56
N LEU A 284 17.62 9.89 3.34
CA LEU A 284 17.17 10.31 2.01
C LEU A 284 17.98 11.51 1.52
N PRO A 285 18.26 11.62 0.21
CA PRO A 285 18.75 12.85 -0.38
C PRO A 285 17.68 13.96 -0.32
N PRO A 286 18.06 15.25 -0.44
CA PRO A 286 17.10 16.32 -0.72
C PRO A 286 16.19 15.91 -1.88
N SER A 287 14.87 15.94 -1.62
CA SER A 287 13.83 15.45 -2.54
C SER A 287 12.44 15.70 -1.94
N ALA A 288 11.40 15.71 -2.76
CA ALA A 288 10.00 15.74 -2.31
C ALA A 288 9.67 14.59 -1.31
N HIS A 289 10.33 13.44 -1.44
CA HIS A 289 10.19 12.31 -0.53
C HIS A 289 10.73 12.62 0.87
N LYS A 290 11.89 13.28 0.95
CA LYS A 290 12.46 13.75 2.22
C LYS A 290 11.62 14.86 2.83
N ALA A 291 11.17 15.82 2.02
CA ALA A 291 10.25 16.87 2.45
C ALA A 291 8.97 16.27 3.07
N TRP A 292 8.39 15.25 2.44
CA TRP A 292 7.22 14.55 3.00
C TRP A 292 7.52 13.94 4.37
N MET A 293 8.66 13.25 4.55
CA MET A 293 9.01 12.68 5.87
C MET A 293 9.24 13.75 6.93
N LEU A 294 9.90 14.87 6.59
CA LEU A 294 10.07 16.01 7.49
C LEU A 294 8.72 16.60 7.90
N ARG A 295 7.79 16.78 6.95
CA ARG A 295 6.42 17.25 7.23
C ARG A 295 5.68 16.29 8.16
N GLN A 296 5.72 14.98 7.90
CA GLN A 296 5.03 13.99 8.74
C GLN A 296 5.57 13.99 10.18
N ARG A 297 6.90 14.05 10.34
CA ARG A 297 7.56 14.16 11.63
C ARG A 297 7.17 15.47 12.33
N GLY A 298 7.26 16.59 11.61
CA GLY A 298 6.95 17.92 12.13
C GLY A 298 5.50 18.02 12.63
N MET A 299 4.53 17.56 11.83
CA MET A 299 3.12 17.51 12.23
C MET A 299 2.89 16.63 13.46
N SER A 300 3.63 15.53 13.60
CA SER A 300 3.53 14.66 14.78
C SER A 300 4.09 15.34 16.03
N LEU A 301 5.20 16.07 15.90
CA LEU A 301 5.80 16.85 17.00
C LEU A 301 4.89 18.00 17.45
N VAL A 302 4.28 18.72 16.52
CA VAL A 302 3.28 19.76 16.82
C VAL A 302 2.14 19.17 17.66
N ARG A 303 1.58 18.03 17.25
CA ARG A 303 0.49 17.34 17.99
C ARG A 303 0.91 16.85 19.38
N MET A 304 2.20 16.70 19.64
CA MET A 304 2.75 16.39 20.97
C MET A 304 3.08 17.63 21.80
N GLY A 305 2.77 18.84 21.31
CA GLY A 305 3.09 20.11 21.97
C GLY A 305 4.53 20.59 21.77
N ARG A 306 5.34 19.90 20.95
CA ARG A 306 6.69 20.34 20.54
C ARG A 306 6.58 21.29 19.35
N THR A 307 5.80 22.35 19.50
CA THR A 307 5.34 23.22 18.40
C THR A 307 6.50 23.86 17.64
N ALA A 308 7.47 24.47 18.32
CA ALA A 308 8.58 25.17 17.66
C ALA A 308 9.42 24.23 16.77
N GLU A 309 9.79 23.06 17.29
CA GLU A 309 10.54 22.04 16.54
C GLU A 309 9.72 21.46 15.39
N GLY A 310 8.43 21.20 15.63
CA GLY A 310 7.54 20.72 14.59
C GLY A 310 7.37 21.72 13.44
N LEU A 311 7.23 23.01 13.76
CA LEU A 311 7.14 24.09 12.77
C LEU A 311 8.44 24.27 11.99
N ASP A 312 9.61 24.16 12.62
CA ASP A 312 10.91 24.20 11.91
C ASP A 312 10.99 23.11 10.84
N LEU A 313 10.64 21.87 11.18
CA LEU A 313 10.64 20.76 10.23
C LEU A 313 9.63 20.94 9.10
N VAL A 314 8.44 21.46 9.39
CA VAL A 314 7.41 21.76 8.37
C VAL A 314 7.88 22.89 7.45
N ALA A 315 8.52 23.94 7.97
CA ALA A 315 9.07 25.02 7.17
C ALA A 315 10.20 24.51 6.25
N ARG A 316 11.13 23.71 6.77
CA ARG A 316 12.20 23.10 5.97
C ARG A 316 11.67 22.16 4.89
N ALA A 317 10.60 21.43 5.18
CA ALA A 317 9.92 20.61 4.18
C ALA A 317 9.35 21.47 3.04
N ALA A 318 8.70 22.60 3.37
CA ALA A 318 8.14 23.51 2.38
C ALA A 318 9.22 24.13 1.48
N GLU A 319 10.36 24.56 2.04
CA GLU A 319 11.48 25.07 1.26
C GLU A 319 12.07 24.00 0.33
N MET A 320 12.18 22.75 0.81
CA MET A 320 12.67 21.64 0.00
C MET A 320 11.74 21.31 -1.17
N ASP A 321 10.41 21.31 -0.96
CA ASP A 321 9.44 21.14 -2.05
C ASP A 321 9.53 22.28 -3.08
N ILE A 322 9.81 23.51 -2.64
CA ILE A 322 9.99 24.68 -3.48
C ILE A 322 11.24 24.54 -4.35
N GLU A 323 12.36 24.11 -3.78
CA GLU A 323 13.63 23.92 -4.48
C GLU A 323 13.57 22.81 -5.54
N GLU A 324 12.88 21.70 -5.25
CA GLU A 324 12.67 20.59 -6.19
C GLU A 324 11.73 20.95 -7.35
N GLY A 325 11.09 22.13 -7.29
CA GLY A 325 10.09 22.59 -8.22
C GLY A 325 8.70 22.17 -7.76
N PRO A 326 7.83 23.09 -7.29
CA PRO A 326 6.45 22.74 -7.03
C PRO A 326 5.84 22.17 -8.31
N GLY A 327 5.02 21.12 -8.20
CA GLY A 327 4.26 20.61 -9.35
C GLY A 327 3.53 21.77 -10.06
N PRO A 328 3.16 21.64 -11.34
CA PRO A 328 2.81 22.75 -12.25
C PRO A 328 1.59 23.61 -11.86
N TYR A 329 0.99 23.36 -10.70
CA TYR A 329 -0.24 23.98 -10.21
C TYR A 329 -0.08 24.68 -8.84
N LEU A 330 1.14 24.80 -8.30
CA LEU A 330 1.38 25.37 -6.97
C LEU A 330 2.28 26.62 -7.03
N GLU A 331 1.71 27.78 -6.67
CA GLU A 331 2.47 29.00 -6.39
C GLU A 331 3.31 28.84 -5.12
N LEU A 332 4.56 29.33 -5.14
CA LEU A 332 5.57 29.12 -4.07
C LEU A 332 5.08 29.57 -2.69
N TRP A 333 4.44 30.74 -2.62
CA TRP A 333 3.92 31.28 -1.36
C TRP A 333 2.76 30.43 -0.84
N SER A 334 1.83 30.06 -1.72
CA SER A 334 0.62 29.31 -1.37
C SER A 334 0.94 27.93 -0.79
N HIS A 335 1.95 27.25 -1.34
CA HIS A 335 2.43 25.96 -0.83
C HIS A 335 2.96 26.09 0.60
N ARG A 336 3.88 27.04 0.83
CA ARG A 336 4.49 27.29 2.14
C ARG A 336 3.45 27.71 3.19
N ALA A 337 2.58 28.66 2.84
CA ALA A 337 1.56 29.16 3.74
C ALA A 337 0.53 28.07 4.11
N SER A 338 0.18 27.18 3.18
CA SER A 338 -0.70 26.05 3.47
C SER A 338 -0.07 25.07 4.47
N MET A 339 1.18 24.68 4.25
CA MET A 339 1.88 23.73 5.13
C MET A 339 2.07 24.26 6.54
N ILE A 340 2.57 25.49 6.69
CA ILE A 340 2.80 26.09 8.01
C ILE A 340 1.47 26.44 8.68
N GLY A 341 0.47 26.90 7.91
CA GLY A 341 -0.87 27.19 8.43
C GLY A 341 -1.55 25.96 9.02
N GLU A 342 -1.49 24.80 8.34
CA GLU A 342 -1.99 23.53 8.87
C GLU A 342 -1.30 23.12 10.18
N ALA A 343 0.02 23.33 10.27
CA ALA A 343 0.79 23.04 11.47
C ALA A 343 0.38 23.97 12.63
N LEU A 344 0.21 25.27 12.37
CA LEU A 344 -0.25 26.22 13.38
C LEU A 344 -1.67 25.90 13.87
N LEU A 345 -2.57 25.49 12.98
CA LEU A 345 -3.89 25.01 13.39
C LEU A 345 -3.81 23.76 14.27
N ALA A 346 -2.96 22.79 13.90
CA ALA A 346 -2.74 21.61 14.72
C ALA A 346 -2.11 21.93 16.09
N ALA A 347 -1.39 23.04 16.21
CA ALA A 347 -0.84 23.56 17.45
C ALA A 347 -1.87 24.30 18.32
N GLY A 348 -3.07 24.57 17.81
CA GLY A 348 -4.05 25.43 18.47
C GLY A 348 -3.76 26.92 18.37
N GLU A 349 -3.03 27.35 17.32
CA GLU A 349 -2.57 28.73 17.10
C GLU A 349 -3.23 29.38 15.86
N PRO A 350 -4.57 29.49 15.81
CA PRO A 350 -5.26 29.96 14.62
C PRO A 350 -4.98 31.44 14.30
N LYS A 351 -4.69 32.27 15.30
CA LYS A 351 -4.32 33.69 15.10
C LYS A 351 -2.97 33.82 14.38
N ALA A 352 -2.00 33.01 14.77
CA ALA A 352 -0.70 32.97 14.10
C ALA A 352 -0.85 32.47 12.65
N ALA A 353 -1.72 31.47 12.42
CA ALA A 353 -2.03 30.99 11.08
C ALA A 353 -2.68 32.09 10.21
N SER A 354 -3.60 32.88 10.77
CA SER A 354 -4.20 34.03 10.08
C SER A 354 -3.17 35.12 9.77
N ALA A 355 -2.29 35.44 10.71
CA ALA A 355 -1.21 36.41 10.52
C ALA A 355 -0.22 35.98 9.42
N LEU A 356 0.09 34.68 9.33
CA LEU A 356 0.93 34.13 8.26
C LEU A 356 0.31 34.32 6.87
N VAL A 357 -0.99 34.06 6.74
CA VAL A 357 -1.72 34.24 5.47
C VAL A 357 -1.86 35.72 5.14
N GLY A 358 -2.00 36.58 6.16
CA GLY A 358 -1.99 38.05 6.02
C GLY A 358 -3.08 38.58 5.08
N GLY A 359 -4.21 37.86 4.97
CA GLY A 359 -5.30 38.20 4.04
C GLY A 359 -5.02 37.88 2.56
N ARG A 360 -3.80 37.47 2.18
CA ARG A 360 -3.46 37.15 0.78
C ARG A 360 -4.33 36.00 0.26
N ARG A 361 -4.81 36.12 -0.97
CA ARG A 361 -5.64 35.15 -1.69
C ARG A 361 -5.07 34.94 -3.08
N GLU A 362 -4.52 33.75 -3.35
CA GLU A 362 -3.96 33.39 -4.66
C GLU A 362 -4.67 32.18 -5.25
N ARG A 363 -4.64 32.10 -6.59
CA ARG A 363 -5.10 30.92 -7.32
C ARG A 363 -4.23 29.73 -6.87
N GLY A 364 -4.87 28.67 -6.36
CA GLY A 364 -4.16 27.48 -5.87
C GLY A 364 -3.83 27.48 -4.38
N PHE A 365 -4.16 28.54 -3.62
CA PHE A 365 -4.15 28.44 -2.16
C PHE A 365 -5.17 27.39 -1.73
N TRP A 366 -4.74 26.37 -0.96
CA TRP A 366 -5.61 25.26 -0.57
C TRP A 366 -6.84 25.81 0.14
N PRO A 367 -8.03 25.77 -0.50
CA PRO A 367 -9.18 26.53 -0.01
C PRO A 367 -9.63 26.04 1.36
N HIS A 368 -9.40 24.74 1.61
CA HIS A 368 -9.63 24.11 2.90
C HIS A 368 -8.80 24.74 4.01
N THR A 369 -7.52 25.01 3.79
CA THR A 369 -6.64 25.58 4.82
C THR A 369 -7.06 27.00 5.16
N LEU A 370 -7.47 27.79 4.16
CA LEU A 370 -8.00 29.13 4.40
C LEU A 370 -9.23 29.10 5.30
N VAL A 371 -10.23 28.35 4.86
CA VAL A 371 -11.52 28.27 5.56
C VAL A 371 -11.33 27.70 6.96
N ALA A 372 -10.43 26.72 7.13
CA ALA A 372 -10.09 26.17 8.44
C ALA A 372 -9.43 27.21 9.36
N ILE A 373 -8.52 28.04 8.85
CA ILE A 373 -7.88 29.12 9.62
C ILE A 373 -8.92 30.13 10.10
N GLU A 374 -9.76 30.58 9.19
CA GLU A 374 -10.76 31.62 9.44
C GLU A 374 -11.85 31.13 10.40
N HIS A 375 -12.33 29.90 10.20
CA HIS A 375 -13.26 29.23 11.10
C HIS A 375 -12.68 29.04 12.49
N ALA A 376 -11.42 28.60 12.61
CA ALA A 376 -10.76 28.47 13.90
C ALA A 376 -10.53 29.82 14.62
N ASN A 377 -10.62 30.94 13.89
CA ASN A 377 -10.65 32.30 14.45
C ASN A 377 -12.08 32.84 14.69
N GLY A 378 -13.11 32.02 14.52
CA GLY A 378 -14.50 32.36 14.81
C GLY A 378 -15.27 33.01 13.66
N ARG A 379 -14.70 33.08 12.44
CA ARG A 379 -15.43 33.55 11.24
C ARG A 379 -16.21 32.40 10.62
N ALA A 380 -17.52 32.58 10.43
CA ALA A 380 -18.31 31.61 9.67
C ALA A 380 -17.82 31.51 8.22
N ALA A 381 -17.77 30.29 7.67
CA ALA A 381 -17.49 30.07 6.26
C ALA A 381 -18.62 30.64 5.40
N THR A 382 -18.30 31.35 4.31
CA THR A 382 -19.31 31.89 3.40
C THR A 382 -19.85 30.82 2.45
N GLU A 383 -21.02 31.06 1.84
CA GLU A 383 -21.58 30.12 0.86
C GLU A 383 -20.68 29.98 -0.38
N ALA A 384 -19.99 31.05 -0.81
CA ALA A 384 -19.02 30.94 -1.89
C ALA A 384 -17.80 30.10 -1.50
N GLU A 385 -17.28 30.24 -0.27
CA GLU A 385 -16.19 29.40 0.25
C GLU A 385 -16.61 27.92 0.28
N MET A 386 -17.83 27.63 0.73
CA MET A 386 -18.36 26.27 0.79
C MET A 386 -18.68 25.68 -0.60
N ALA A 387 -19.21 26.47 -1.52
CA ALA A 387 -19.41 26.07 -2.92
C ALA A 387 -18.09 25.74 -3.62
N TYR A 388 -17.07 26.60 -3.40
CA TYR A 388 -15.73 26.39 -3.92
C TYR A 388 -15.08 25.13 -3.32
N LEU A 389 -15.21 24.89 -2.00
CA LEU A 389 -14.75 23.68 -1.34
C LEU A 389 -15.43 22.41 -1.87
N ARG A 390 -16.74 22.43 -2.10
CA ARG A 390 -17.49 21.29 -2.67
C ARG A 390 -17.01 20.95 -4.07
N HIS A 391 -16.75 21.97 -4.90
CA HIS A 391 -16.19 21.77 -6.22
C HIS A 391 -14.74 21.26 -6.17
N TRP A 392 -13.95 21.72 -5.21
CA TRP A 392 -12.55 21.29 -5.05
C TRP A 392 -12.42 19.86 -4.49
N ALA A 393 -13.22 19.49 -3.49
CA ALA A 393 -13.10 18.23 -2.76
C ALA A 393 -14.07 17.13 -3.21
N GLY A 394 -14.98 17.41 -4.14
CA GLY A 394 -15.97 16.46 -4.64
C GLY A 394 -15.30 15.22 -5.25
N PRO A 395 -15.71 14.00 -4.89
CA PRO A 395 -15.14 12.80 -5.51
C PRO A 395 -15.54 12.76 -6.98
N ARG A 396 -14.53 12.58 -7.86
CA ARG A 396 -14.72 12.37 -9.31
C ARG A 396 -15.55 11.11 -9.61
N ASP A 397 -15.66 10.19 -8.65
CA ASP A 397 -16.52 9.01 -8.72
C ASP A 397 -17.12 8.69 -7.34
N ALA A 398 -18.41 8.99 -7.14
CA ALA A 398 -19.17 8.63 -5.93
C ALA A 398 -19.85 7.24 -6.03
N SER A 399 -19.72 6.53 -7.15
CA SER A 399 -20.36 5.20 -7.32
C SER A 399 -19.66 4.11 -6.50
N THR A 400 -18.35 4.27 -6.24
CA THR A 400 -17.56 3.32 -5.44
C THR A 400 -17.78 3.50 -3.92
N PRO A 401 -17.60 2.45 -3.10
CA PRO A 401 -17.62 2.56 -1.65
C PRO A 401 -16.59 3.55 -1.08
N LEU A 402 -15.42 3.68 -1.73
CA LEU A 402 -14.41 4.67 -1.35
C LEU A 402 -14.82 6.09 -1.75
N GLY A 403 -15.38 6.26 -2.95
CA GLY A 403 -15.96 7.52 -3.41
C GLY A 403 -17.00 8.06 -2.43
N ARG A 404 -17.93 7.19 -2.00
CA ARG A 404 -18.91 7.51 -0.95
C ARG A 404 -18.27 7.86 0.39
N ARG A 405 -17.25 7.12 0.84
CA ARG A 405 -16.54 7.45 2.08
C ARG A 405 -15.84 8.81 2.00
N ARG A 406 -15.22 9.15 0.87
CA ARG A 406 -14.59 10.46 0.64
C ARG A 406 -15.61 11.59 0.62
N LEU A 407 -16.74 11.39 -0.07
CA LEU A 407 -17.87 12.33 -0.06
C LEU A 407 -18.34 12.60 1.36
N LEU A 408 -18.67 11.54 2.11
CA LEU A 408 -19.14 11.65 3.50
C LEU A 408 -18.09 12.24 4.46
N GLY A 409 -16.80 12.03 4.20
CA GLY A 409 -15.71 12.64 4.97
C GLY A 409 -15.51 14.12 4.65
N MET A 410 -15.73 14.52 3.40
CA MET A 410 -15.79 15.93 3.00
C MET A 410 -17.01 16.61 3.63
N GLU A 411 -18.20 16.02 3.48
CA GLU A 411 -19.46 16.55 4.01
C GLU A 411 -19.42 16.68 5.54
N ARG A 412 -18.88 15.69 6.26
CA ARG A 412 -18.69 15.80 7.73
C ARG A 412 -17.77 16.95 8.13
N ARG A 413 -16.68 17.16 7.40
CA ARG A 413 -15.78 18.31 7.64
C ARG A 413 -16.47 19.63 7.31
N GLN A 414 -17.28 19.66 6.27
CA GLN A 414 -18.06 20.84 5.89
C GLN A 414 -19.13 21.18 6.92
N ALA A 415 -19.86 20.19 7.40
CA ALA A 415 -20.87 20.32 8.45
C ALA A 415 -20.26 20.86 9.77
N GLN A 416 -19.05 20.39 10.12
CA GLN A 416 -18.27 20.95 11.23
C GLN A 416 -17.93 22.44 11.04
N LEU A 417 -17.62 22.87 9.81
CA LEU A 417 -17.27 24.26 9.50
C LEU A 417 -18.48 25.21 9.49
N THR A 418 -19.69 24.70 9.24
CA THR A 418 -20.95 25.48 9.23
C THR A 418 -21.72 25.42 10.55
N GLY A 419 -21.32 24.54 11.49
CA GLY A 419 -22.02 24.34 12.76
C GLY A 419 -23.28 23.46 12.66
N GLU A 420 -23.53 22.85 11.50
CA GLU A 420 -24.60 21.88 11.29
C GLU A 420 -24.07 20.47 11.63
N TRP A 421 -24.74 19.74 12.53
CA TRP A 421 -24.29 18.41 12.98
C TRP A 421 -24.90 17.26 12.18
N ASP A 422 -25.94 17.52 11.39
CA ASP A 422 -26.64 16.51 10.61
C ASP A 422 -26.11 16.45 9.18
N VAL A 423 -25.54 15.30 8.82
CA VAL A 423 -25.24 14.96 7.43
C VAL A 423 -26.57 14.73 6.71
N PRO A 424 -26.91 15.45 5.62
CA PRO A 424 -28.19 15.31 4.96
C PRO A 424 -28.43 13.85 4.53
N ALA A 425 -29.53 13.26 5.02
CA ALA A 425 -29.98 11.95 4.56
C ALA A 425 -30.31 12.05 3.06
N GLY A 426 -29.50 11.42 2.22
CA GLY A 426 -29.66 11.48 0.76
C GLY A 426 -28.69 12.40 0.03
N ALA A 427 -27.52 12.69 0.61
CA ALA A 427 -26.42 13.37 -0.08
C ALA A 427 -26.02 12.64 -1.38
N GLN A 428 -26.64 13.06 -2.48
CA GLN A 428 -26.25 12.69 -3.84
C GLN A 428 -25.20 13.71 -4.25
N GLY A 429 -23.93 13.43 -3.93
CA GLY A 429 -22.82 14.21 -4.46
C GLY A 429 -22.98 14.31 -5.97
N ARG A 430 -23.14 15.53 -6.50
CA ARG A 430 -23.05 15.73 -7.95
C ARG A 430 -21.66 15.27 -8.37
N LEU A 431 -21.63 14.33 -9.31
CA LEU A 431 -20.41 14.04 -10.06
C LEU A 431 -19.94 15.37 -10.63
N LEU A 432 -18.71 15.74 -10.31
CA LEU A 432 -18.06 16.83 -11.03
C LEU A 432 -17.78 16.27 -12.43
N GLU A 433 -18.45 16.82 -13.44
CA GLU A 433 -17.99 16.68 -14.82
C GLU A 433 -16.58 17.30 -14.92
N GLU A 434 -15.86 16.94 -16.00
CA GLU A 434 -14.45 17.25 -16.27
C GLU A 434 -13.97 18.63 -15.79
N ASP A 435 -12.66 18.72 -15.53
CA ASP A 435 -11.95 19.89 -15.00
C ASP A 435 -12.24 21.18 -15.81
N ASP A 436 -13.37 21.82 -15.52
CA ASP A 436 -13.86 23.00 -16.21
C ASP A 436 -13.21 24.23 -15.59
N SER A 437 -12.11 24.68 -16.21
CA SER A 437 -11.40 25.89 -15.82
C SER A 437 -12.32 27.12 -15.72
N GLU A 438 -13.43 27.16 -16.46
CA GLU A 438 -14.38 28.27 -16.40
C GLU A 438 -15.21 28.24 -15.11
N THR A 439 -15.62 27.06 -14.66
CA THR A 439 -16.28 26.88 -13.36
C THR A 439 -15.33 27.22 -12.21
N TRP A 440 -14.06 26.84 -12.30
CA TRP A 440 -13.02 27.24 -11.35
C TRP A 440 -12.91 28.75 -11.20
N ASP A 441 -12.76 29.47 -12.31
CA ASP A 441 -12.58 30.92 -12.31
C ASP A 441 -13.82 31.64 -11.77
N ARG A 442 -15.02 31.14 -12.10
CA ARG A 442 -16.29 31.68 -11.61
C ARG A 442 -16.46 31.55 -10.10
N LEU A 443 -16.17 30.36 -9.55
CA LEU A 443 -16.27 30.10 -8.11
C LEU A 443 -15.20 30.87 -7.34
N TRP A 444 -13.97 30.91 -7.84
CA TRP A 444 -12.90 31.69 -7.21
C TRP A 444 -13.20 33.19 -7.21
N ALA A 445 -13.72 33.73 -8.31
CA ALA A 445 -14.16 35.12 -8.37
C ALA A 445 -15.28 35.43 -7.36
N ALA A 446 -16.15 34.46 -7.02
CA ALA A 446 -17.15 34.62 -5.97
C ALA A 446 -16.50 34.71 -4.58
N VAL A 447 -15.53 33.85 -4.27
CA VAL A 447 -14.76 33.90 -3.02
C VAL A 447 -14.06 35.26 -2.84
N LEU A 448 -13.43 35.78 -3.89
CA LEU A 448 -12.76 37.09 -3.86
C LEU A 448 -13.74 38.26 -3.68
N ARG A 449 -14.95 38.18 -4.24
CA ARG A 449 -15.98 39.23 -4.07
C ARG A 449 -16.48 39.34 -2.63
N GLU A 450 -16.63 38.21 -1.95
CA GLU A 450 -17.11 38.13 -0.57
C GLU A 450 -16.02 38.44 0.46
N ASN A 451 -14.75 38.21 0.10
CA ASN A 451 -13.57 38.49 0.93
C ASN A 451 -12.78 39.68 0.38
N ARG A 452 -13.34 40.90 0.50
CA ARG A 452 -12.62 42.14 0.13
C ARG A 452 -11.55 42.45 1.18
N GLY A 453 -10.31 42.01 0.92
CA GLY A 453 -9.14 42.25 1.78
C GLY A 453 -7.86 42.11 0.99
#